data_AF-A0A1L7CWL2-F1
#
_entry.id   AF-A0A1L7CWL2-F1
#
_cell.length_a   1.000
_cell.length_b   1.000
_cell.length_c   1.000
_cell.angle_alpha   90.00
_cell.angle_beta   90.00
_cell.angle_gamma   90.00
#
_symmetry.space_group_name_H-M   'P 1'
#
loop_
_entity.id
_entity.type
_entity.pdbx_description
1 polymer ?
#
loop_
_entity_poly.entity_id
_entity_poly.type
_entity_poly.pdbx_seq_one_letter_code
_entity_poly.pdbx_strand_id
1 'polypeptide(L)' 'MDPRIIDQDTGEELWTAAQCAEHSGTARGTFTSYAGRGRAPEPVARLHGLTLWRAAEVRDWHAGRARR' A
#
# COMPACT_ATOMS: atom_id res chain seq x y z
N MET A 1 10.05 10.52 -14.42
CA MET A 1 9.45 11.34 -13.33
C MET A 1 8.65 10.38 -12.46
N ASP A 2 8.83 10.42 -11.13
CA ASP A 2 8.16 9.52 -10.17
C ASP A 2 7.34 10.36 -9.17
N PRO A 3 6.06 10.64 -9.45
CA PRO A 3 5.22 11.43 -8.56
C PRO A 3 4.82 10.64 -7.31
N ARG A 4 4.91 11.29 -6.14
CA ARG A 4 4.59 10.69 -4.84
C ARG A 4 3.43 11.43 -4.15
N ILE A 5 2.58 10.67 -3.47
CA ILE A 5 1.51 11.22 -2.64
C ILE A 5 2.03 11.26 -1.21
N ILE A 6 2.12 12.46 -0.65
CA ILE A 6 2.53 12.70 0.73
C ILE A 6 1.32 13.26 1.47
N ASP A 7 0.98 12.62 2.59
CA ASP A 7 0.00 13.15 3.52
C ASP A 7 0.56 14.42 4.18
N GLN A 8 -0.17 15.53 4.10
CA GLN A 8 0.33 16.83 4.56
C GLN A 8 0.40 16.95 6.08
N ASP A 9 -0.48 16.24 6.80
CA ASP A 9 -0.58 16.36 8.26
C ASP A 9 0.47 15.50 8.96
N THR A 10 0.75 14.32 8.41
CA THR A 10 1.68 13.34 9.00
C THR A 10 3.05 13.31 8.32
N GLY A 11 3.15 13.82 7.08
CA GLY A 11 4.35 13.68 6.25
C GLY A 11 4.56 12.26 5.70
N GLU A 12 3.59 11.37 5.89
CA GLU A 12 3.72 9.96 5.49
C GLU A 12 3.53 9.79 3.99
N GLU A 13 4.36 8.92 3.41
CA GLU A 13 4.18 8.52 2.02
C GLU A 13 3.01 7.54 1.90
N LEU A 14 2.09 7.88 0.99
CA LEU A 14 0.94 7.07 0.66
C LEU A 14 1.10 6.42 -0.71
N TRP A 15 0.78 5.13 -0.77
CA TRP A 15 0.83 4.33 -1.98
C TRP A 15 -0.55 3.98 -2.48
N THR A 16 -0.70 4.05 -3.80
CA THR A 16 -1.83 3.47 -4.50
C THR A 16 -1.78 1.94 -4.45
N ALA A 17 -2.92 1.29 -4.74
CA ALA A 17 -2.97 -0.18 -4.88
C ALA A 17 -1.95 -0.71 -5.90
N ALA A 18 -1.64 0.07 -6.96
CA ALA A 18 -0.67 -0.32 -7.97
C ALA A 18 0.76 -0.33 -7.40
N GLN A 19 1.17 0.73 -6.70
CA GLN A 19 2.48 0.81 -6.05
C GLN A 19 2.67 -0.28 -4.98
N CYS A 20 1.63 -0.55 -4.19
CA CYS A 20 1.68 -1.63 -3.21
C CYS A 20 1.87 -3.00 -3.87
N ALA A 21 1.19 -3.24 -4.98
CA ALA A 21 1.26 -4.48 -5.73
C ALA A 21 2.63 -4.67 -6.39
N GLU A 22 3.16 -3.62 -7.01
CA GLU A 22 4.51 -3.59 -7.58
C GLU A 22 5.57 -3.87 -6.52
N HIS A 23 5.51 -3.19 -5.38
CA HIS A 23 6.48 -3.39 -4.29
C HIS A 23 6.44 -4.82 -3.72
N SER A 24 5.25 -5.41 -3.64
CA SER A 24 5.04 -6.73 -3.04
C SER A 24 5.12 -7.91 -4.02
N GLY A 25 5.38 -7.65 -5.31
CA GLY A 25 5.42 -8.69 -6.35
C GLY A 25 4.07 -9.35 -6.61
N THR A 26 2.96 -8.63 -6.41
CA THR A 26 1.59 -9.16 -6.62
C THR A 26 0.85 -8.38 -7.71
N ALA A 27 -0.25 -8.94 -8.22
CA ALA A 27 -1.16 -8.18 -9.08
C ALA A 27 -2.00 -7.20 -8.24
N ARG A 28 -2.36 -6.03 -8.81
CA ARG A 28 -3.17 -4.99 -8.12
C ARG A 28 -4.44 -5.56 -7.47
N GLY A 29 -5.21 -6.36 -8.21
CA GLY A 29 -6.43 -7.00 -7.71
C GLY A 29 -6.17 -7.97 -6.55
N THR A 30 -5.05 -8.70 -6.62
CA THR A 30 -4.60 -9.61 -5.56
C THR A 30 -4.26 -8.85 -4.29
N PHE A 31 -3.47 -7.77 -4.38
CA PHE A 31 -3.15 -6.94 -3.23
C PHE A 31 -4.42 -6.39 -2.57
N THR A 32 -5.34 -5.82 -3.35
CA THR A 32 -6.62 -5.32 -2.81
C THR A 32 -7.47 -6.41 -2.18
N SER A 33 -7.43 -7.64 -2.72
CA SER A 33 -8.13 -8.78 -2.15
C SER A 33 -7.48 -9.24 -0.83
N TYR A 34 -6.15 -9.15 -0.70
CA TYR A 34 -5.46 -9.42 0.56
C TYR A 34 -5.83 -8.39 1.63
N ALA A 35 -5.82 -7.10 1.29
CA ALA A 35 -6.21 -6.03 2.22
C ALA A 35 -7.66 -6.25 2.71
N GLY A 36 -8.61 -6.51 1.79
CA GLY A 36 -10.00 -6.80 2.16
C GLY A 36 -10.22 -8.10 2.95
N ARG A 37 -9.22 -8.98 3.03
CA ARG A 37 -9.25 -10.23 3.80
C ARG A 37 -8.37 -10.16 5.06
N GLY A 38 -7.85 -8.99 5.43
CA GLY A 38 -6.94 -8.82 6.57
C GLY A 38 -5.60 -9.53 6.41
N ARG A 39 -5.17 -9.81 5.17
CA ARG A 39 -3.87 -10.45 4.85
C ARG A 39 -2.82 -9.48 4.33
N ALA A 40 -3.18 -8.23 4.11
CA ALA A 40 -2.31 -7.10 3.81
C ALA A 40 -2.73 -5.91 4.69
N PRO A 41 -1.91 -4.85 4.77
CA PRO A 41 -2.28 -3.64 5.50
C PRO A 41 -3.63 -3.07 5.05
N GLU A 42 -4.34 -2.47 5.99
CA GLU A 42 -5.62 -1.82 5.72
C GLU A 42 -5.41 -0.48 5.00
N PRO A 43 -6.34 -0.08 4.13
CA PRO A 43 -6.25 1.22 3.48
C PRO A 43 -6.49 2.35 4.50
N VAL A 44 -5.70 3.42 4.41
CA VAL A 44 -5.74 4.54 5.36
C VAL A 44 -6.54 5.73 4.84
N ALA A 45 -6.69 5.86 3.52
CA ALA A 45 -7.41 6.98 2.93
C ALA A 45 -8.04 6.61 1.57
N ARG A 46 -9.01 7.43 1.17
CA ARG A 46 -9.53 7.49 -0.21
C ARG A 46 -9.38 8.90 -0.75
N LEU A 47 -8.71 9.03 -1.90
CA LEU A 47 -8.46 10.31 -2.55
C LEU A 47 -8.86 10.21 -4.04
N HIS A 48 -9.91 10.94 -4.44
CA HIS A 48 -10.39 10.96 -5.83
C HIS A 48 -10.56 9.57 -6.48
N GLY A 49 -11.09 8.61 -5.73
CA GLY A 49 -11.30 7.23 -6.20
C GLY A 49 -10.08 6.31 -6.08
N LEU A 50 -8.91 6.85 -5.73
CA LEU A 50 -7.76 6.06 -5.32
C LEU A 50 -7.94 5.63 -3.86
N THR A 51 -7.72 4.34 -3.61
CA THR A 51 -7.51 3.86 -2.24
C THR A 51 -6.01 3.90 -1.96
N LEU A 52 -5.65 4.38 -0.78
CA LEU A 52 -4.27 4.65 -0.38
C LEU A 52 -3.89 3.86 0.86
N TRP A 53 -2.64 3.42 0.91
CA TRP A 53 -2.01 2.70 2.02
C TRP A 53 -0.76 3.45 2.47
N ARG A 54 -0.41 3.35 3.76
CA ARG A 54 0.91 3.81 4.20
C ARG A 54 2.01 2.97 3.58
N ALA A 55 2.94 3.62 2.91
CA ALA A 55 4.09 2.95 2.31
C ALA A 55 4.91 2.17 3.34
N ALA A 56 5.07 2.73 4.55
CA ALA A 56 5.79 2.09 5.65
C ALA A 56 5.15 0.74 6.05
N GLU A 57 3.84 0.71 6.30
CA GLU A 57 3.14 -0.52 6.68
C GLU A 57 3.23 -1.61 5.61
N VAL A 58 3.18 -1.22 4.32
CA VAL A 58 3.32 -2.16 3.20
C VAL A 58 4.73 -2.74 3.13
N ARG A 59 5.76 -1.92 3.37
CA ARG A 59 7.17 -2.38 3.42
C ARG A 59 7.37 -3.36 4.57
N ASP A 60 6.90 -3.03 5.77
CA ASP A 60 7.04 -3.88 6.96
C ASP A 60 6.33 -5.22 6.78
N TRP A 61 5.11 -5.18 6.25
CA TRP A 61 4.35 -6.37 5.92
C TRP A 61 5.03 -7.24 4.85
N HIS A 62 5.63 -6.63 3.83
CA HIS A 62 6.34 -7.38 2.80
C HIS A 62 7.63 -8.01 3.35
N ALA A 63 8.42 -7.26 4.11
CA ALA A 63 9.62 -7.76 4.76
C ALA A 63 9.31 -8.92 5.73
N GLY A 64 8.22 -8.81 6.50
CA GLY A 64 7.77 -9.87 7.40
C GLY A 64 7.35 -11.16 6.68
N ARG A 65 6.86 -11.05 5.42
CA ARG A 65 6.52 -12.21 4.60
C ARG A 65 7.73 -12.87 3.96
N ALA A 66 8.74 -12.10 3.53
CA ALA A 66 9.97 -12.65 2.95
C ALA A 66 10.79 -13.46 3.97
N ARG A 67 10.57 -13.24 5.28
CA ARG A 67 11.26 -13.95 6.36
C ARG A 67 10.62 -15.29 6.73
N ARG A 68 9.50 -15.67 6.11
CA ARG A 68 8.69 -16.83 6.46
C ARG A 68 8.78 -17.91 5.38
#